data_AF-A0A6A6WXM1-F1
#
_entry.id   AF-A0A6A6WXM1-F1
#
_cell.length_a   1.000
_cell.length_b   1.000
_cell.length_c   1.000
_cell.angle_alpha   90.00
_cell.angle_beta   90.00
_cell.angle_gamma   90.00
#
_symmetry.space_group_name_H-M   'P 1'
#
loop_
_entity.id
_entity.type
_entity.pdbx_description
1 polymer ?
#
loop_
_entity_poly.entity_id
_entity_poly.type
_entity_poly.pdbx_seq_one_letter_code
_entity_poly.pdbx_strand_id
1 'polypeptide(L)'
;MSFRNTTKKPYIPTIAVTPKLWERIGGENWECIGGVHTPDDRPLGATAMLAARFLQRPSEDTELVGKVKELLKETKSIADDCLAKKDGADGRYFEPQVVRALQLVQYLEKRVEIEVNGVALEGVLLYYESRIITEEEHEYMLGIYFQPMIDGLPVIHHTISSRSWFKGSSGVRFVEQAAVDSAGALPSSEGIISDLR
;
A
#
# COMPACT_ATOMS: atom_id res chain seq x y z
N MET A 1 23.92 21.60 32.75
CA MET A 1 23.78 21.12 31.35
C MET A 1 22.31 21.18 30.99
N SER A 2 21.94 21.99 29.99
CA SER A 2 20.57 22.04 29.46
C SER A 2 20.41 21.00 28.35
N PHE A 3 19.35 20.19 28.42
CA PHE A 3 18.98 19.27 27.34
C PHE A 3 18.70 20.09 26.06
N ARG A 4 19.47 19.85 24.99
CA ARG A 4 19.19 20.40 23.66
C ARG A 4 18.11 19.53 23.02
N ASN A 5 16.99 20.13 22.64
CA ASN A 5 15.99 19.46 21.83
C ASN A 5 16.59 19.22 20.43
N THR A 6 16.91 17.96 20.10
CA THR A 6 17.47 17.53 18.81
C THR A 6 16.43 16.84 17.93
N THR A 7 15.13 17.04 18.18
CA THR A 7 14.06 16.34 17.46
C THR A 7 14.12 16.68 15.97
N LYS A 8 14.50 15.70 15.16
CA LYS A 8 14.41 15.75 13.70
C LYS A 8 12.94 15.56 13.30
N LYS A 9 12.45 16.35 12.33
CA LYS A 9 11.13 16.09 11.73
C LYS A 9 11.13 14.71 11.07
N PRO A 10 10.07 13.91 11.23
CA PRO A 10 9.91 12.68 10.47
C PRO A 10 9.92 12.94 8.97
N TYR A 11 10.52 12.02 8.23
CA TYR A 11 10.53 12.05 6.78
C TYR A 11 9.24 11.41 6.23
N ILE A 12 8.61 12.08 5.28
CA ILE A 12 7.44 11.59 4.55
C ILE A 12 7.86 11.29 3.11
N PRO A 13 7.89 10.03 2.67
CA PRO A 13 8.22 9.68 1.29
C PRO A 13 7.22 10.25 0.29
N THR A 14 7.73 10.86 -0.77
CA THR A 14 6.96 11.38 -1.89
C THR A 14 7.43 10.77 -3.21
N ILE A 15 6.59 10.91 -4.24
CA ILE A 15 6.88 10.56 -5.64
C ILE A 15 6.30 11.66 -6.54
N ALA A 16 7.01 12.00 -7.60
CA ALA A 16 6.52 12.95 -8.59
C ALA A 16 5.43 12.31 -9.47
N VAL A 17 4.24 12.90 -9.48
CA VAL A 17 3.08 12.46 -10.27
C VAL A 17 2.44 13.68 -10.92
N THR A 18 2.34 13.66 -12.24
CA THR A 18 1.68 14.77 -12.98
C THR A 18 0.25 14.98 -12.48
N PRO A 19 -0.25 16.22 -12.41
CA PRO A 19 -1.60 16.51 -11.92
C PRO A 19 -2.68 15.74 -12.69
N LYS A 20 -2.52 15.61 -14.01
CA LYS A 20 -3.44 14.86 -14.88
C LYS A 20 -3.50 13.37 -14.51
N LEU A 21 -2.36 12.74 -14.23
CA LEU A 21 -2.34 11.33 -13.81
C LEU A 21 -2.92 11.18 -12.40
N TRP A 22 -2.58 12.08 -11.48
CA TRP A 22 -3.11 12.10 -10.12
C TRP A 22 -4.64 12.17 -10.08
N GLU A 23 -5.23 13.10 -10.83
CA GLU A 23 -6.68 13.25 -10.96
C GLU A 23 -7.31 11.98 -11.58
N ARG A 24 -6.68 11.40 -12.62
CA ARG A 24 -7.18 10.20 -13.30
C ARG A 24 -7.23 8.96 -12.42
N ILE A 25 -6.33 8.84 -11.43
CA ILE A 25 -6.34 7.74 -10.46
C ILE A 25 -7.21 8.05 -9.23
N GLY A 26 -7.93 9.17 -9.22
CA GLY A 26 -8.85 9.55 -8.15
C GLY A 26 -8.22 10.36 -7.02
N GLY A 27 -7.07 10.99 -7.27
CA GLY A 27 -6.42 11.87 -6.31
C GLY A 27 -7.13 13.22 -6.19
N GLU A 28 -7.35 13.67 -4.96
CA GLU A 28 -7.93 14.99 -4.66
C GLU A 28 -6.87 16.10 -4.71
N ASN A 29 -7.30 17.36 -4.81
CA ASN A 29 -6.40 18.52 -4.72
C ASN A 29 -5.72 18.54 -3.34
N TRP A 30 -4.44 18.20 -3.32
CA TRP A 30 -3.62 18.26 -2.12
C TRP A 30 -3.04 19.68 -1.97
N GLU A 31 -3.58 20.47 -1.03
CA GLU A 31 -2.97 21.70 -0.53
C GLU A 31 -2.15 21.39 0.72
N CYS A 32 -0.90 21.86 0.74
CA CYS A 32 0.14 21.34 1.64
C CYS A 32 0.20 22.09 2.98
N ILE A 33 0.33 21.35 4.10
CA ILE A 33 0.70 21.90 5.41
C ILE A 33 2.23 21.73 5.59
N GLY A 34 3.01 22.81 5.44
CA GLY A 34 4.26 22.97 6.19
C GLY A 34 5.63 22.73 5.52
N GLY A 35 5.81 22.83 4.20
CA GLY A 35 7.17 22.88 3.61
C GLY A 35 7.27 22.61 2.11
N VAL A 36 8.42 22.97 1.52
CA VAL A 36 8.70 23.03 0.07
C VAL A 36 8.61 21.66 -0.58
N HIS A 37 7.53 21.44 -1.32
CA HIS A 37 7.41 20.41 -2.34
C HIS A 37 6.68 21.00 -3.54
N THR A 38 7.12 20.65 -4.75
CA THR A 38 6.50 21.12 -5.99
C THR A 38 5.08 20.56 -6.10
N PRO A 39 4.16 21.16 -6.88
CA PRO A 39 2.79 20.68 -7.06
C PRO A 39 2.67 19.23 -7.59
N ASP A 40 3.78 18.62 -7.99
CA ASP A 40 3.86 17.26 -8.53
C ASP A 40 4.24 16.21 -7.48
N ASP A 41 4.76 16.60 -6.30
CA ASP A 41 5.16 15.65 -5.26
C ASP A 41 3.94 15.17 -4.47
N ARG A 42 3.65 13.87 -4.55
CA ARG A 42 2.51 13.21 -3.88
C ARG A 42 2.99 12.22 -2.82
N PRO A 43 2.29 12.08 -1.67
CA PRO A 43 2.64 11.09 -0.67
C PRO A 43 2.67 9.68 -1.24
N LEU A 44 3.79 8.96 -1.05
CA LEU A 44 4.02 7.66 -1.68
C LEU A 44 2.91 6.64 -1.38
N GLY A 45 2.48 6.57 -0.12
CA GLY A 45 1.41 5.66 0.31
C GLY A 45 0.08 5.96 -0.37
N ALA A 46 -0.32 7.24 -0.42
CA ALA A 46 -1.56 7.64 -1.08
C ALA A 46 -1.53 7.34 -2.59
N THR A 47 -0.40 7.61 -3.25
CA THR A 47 -0.20 7.30 -4.67
C THR A 47 -0.34 5.80 -4.96
N ALA A 48 0.33 4.96 -4.18
CA ALA A 48 0.27 3.51 -4.35
C ALA A 48 -1.13 2.95 -4.06
N MET A 49 -1.81 3.46 -3.03
CA MET A 49 -3.19 3.14 -2.70
C MET A 49 -4.13 3.41 -3.89
N LEU A 50 -4.07 4.62 -4.45
CA LEU A 50 -4.92 5.03 -5.57
C LEU A 50 -4.60 4.22 -6.83
N ALA A 51 -3.32 4.01 -7.13
CA ALA A 51 -2.89 3.19 -8.26
C ALA A 51 -3.40 1.74 -8.14
N ALA A 52 -3.22 1.11 -6.97
CA ALA A 52 -3.70 -0.25 -6.73
C ALA A 52 -5.22 -0.37 -6.84
N ARG A 53 -5.96 0.61 -6.30
CA ARG A 53 -7.42 0.67 -6.41
C ARG A 53 -7.89 0.86 -7.85
N PHE A 54 -7.25 1.74 -8.61
CA PHE A 54 -7.54 1.95 -10.03
C PHE A 54 -7.40 0.64 -10.82
N LEU A 55 -6.34 -0.15 -10.55
CA LEU A 55 -6.09 -1.41 -11.25
C LEU A 55 -7.10 -2.53 -10.92
N GLN A 56 -7.91 -2.40 -9.86
CA GLN A 56 -9.00 -3.34 -9.59
C GLN A 56 -10.21 -3.16 -10.52
N ARG A 57 -10.36 -1.96 -11.08
CA ARG A 57 -11.43 -1.61 -12.04
C ARG A 57 -10.81 -0.74 -13.13
N PRO A 58 -9.94 -1.32 -13.98
CA PRO A 58 -9.14 -0.56 -14.92
C PRO A 58 -10.02 0.15 -15.95
N SER A 59 -9.58 1.32 -16.39
CA SER A 59 -10.16 2.00 -17.55
C SER A 59 -9.92 1.18 -18.82
N GLU A 60 -10.79 1.36 -19.82
CA GLU A 60 -10.57 0.83 -21.19
C GLU A 60 -9.34 1.47 -21.87
N ASP A 61 -8.86 2.62 -21.36
CA ASP A 61 -7.63 3.26 -21.80
C ASP A 61 -6.40 2.44 -21.38
N THR A 62 -5.91 1.60 -22.29
CA THR A 62 -4.76 0.71 -22.08
C THR A 62 -3.45 1.46 -21.85
N GLU A 63 -3.29 2.66 -22.42
CA GLU A 63 -2.12 3.51 -22.19
C GLU A 63 -2.11 4.03 -20.75
N LEU A 64 -3.27 4.49 -20.26
CA LEU A 64 -3.44 4.88 -18.86
C LEU A 64 -3.18 3.70 -17.92
N VAL A 65 -3.72 2.52 -18.21
CA VAL A 65 -3.46 1.31 -17.40
C VAL A 65 -1.96 1.00 -17.35
N GLY A 66 -1.25 1.09 -18.48
CA GLY A 66 0.20 0.92 -18.52
C GLY A 66 0.95 1.91 -17.64
N LYS A 67 0.56 3.20 -17.70
CA LYS A 67 1.13 4.25 -16.84
C LYS A 67 0.89 4.00 -15.36
N VAL A 68 -0.32 3.54 -14.97
CA VAL A 68 -0.63 3.23 -13.57
C VAL A 68 0.15 2.01 -13.08
N LYS A 69 0.38 1.00 -13.93
CA LYS A 69 1.24 -0.15 -13.57
C LYS A 69 2.69 0.25 -13.31
N GLU A 70 3.27 1.08 -14.19
CA GLU A 70 4.63 1.60 -13.96
C GLU A 70 4.70 2.49 -12.71
N LEU A 71 3.67 3.31 -12.46
CA LEU A 71 3.58 4.10 -11.23
C LEU A 71 3.57 3.20 -9.99
N LEU A 72 2.76 2.14 -9.98
CA LEU A 72 2.70 1.20 -8.86
C LEU A 72 4.06 0.50 -8.65
N LYS A 73 4.72 0.08 -9.73
CA LYS A 73 6.06 -0.51 -9.68
C LYS A 73 7.09 0.44 -9.07
N GLU A 74 7.10 1.69 -9.50
CA GLU A 74 8.00 2.72 -8.95
C GLU A 74 7.73 2.95 -7.46
N THR A 75 6.45 3.05 -7.05
CA THR A 75 6.12 3.22 -5.64
C THR A 75 6.58 2.07 -4.76
N LYS A 76 6.53 0.83 -5.26
CA LYS A 76 7.07 -0.35 -4.59
C LYS A 76 8.58 -0.28 -4.45
N SER A 77 9.30 0.09 -5.51
CA SER A 77 10.75 0.25 -5.46
C SER A 77 11.19 1.28 -4.42
N ILE A 78 10.52 2.44 -4.37
CA ILE A 78 10.82 3.48 -3.38
C ILE A 78 10.50 2.97 -1.96
N ALA A 79 9.43 2.20 -1.79
CA ALA A 79 9.08 1.63 -0.49
C ALA A 79 10.11 0.60 -0.01
N ASP A 80 10.58 -0.26 -0.91
CA ASP A 80 11.67 -1.21 -0.65
C ASP A 80 12.94 -0.47 -0.22
N ASP A 81 13.34 0.59 -0.94
CA ASP A 81 14.51 1.42 -0.61
C ASP A 81 14.35 2.15 0.73
N CYS A 82 13.13 2.55 1.10
CA CYS A 82 12.85 3.21 2.37
C CYS A 82 12.90 2.23 3.56
N LEU A 83 12.48 0.98 3.34
CA LEU A 83 12.46 -0.07 4.37
C LEU A 83 13.76 -0.89 4.45
N ALA A 84 14.62 -0.79 3.44
CA ALA A 84 15.91 -1.46 3.44
C ALA A 84 16.78 -1.00 4.62
N LYS A 85 17.40 -1.96 5.32
CA LYS A 85 18.40 -1.65 6.35
C LYS A 85 19.60 -1.01 5.66
N LYS A 86 19.82 0.28 5.87
CA LYS A 86 21.05 0.94 5.42
C LYS A 86 22.14 0.72 6.47
N ASP A 87 23.20 0.01 6.11
CA ASP A 87 24.40 -0.19 6.93
C ASP A 87 25.27 1.09 7.04
N GLY A 88 24.65 2.27 7.18
CA GLY A 88 25.31 3.57 7.16
C GLY A 88 24.50 4.69 7.80
N ALA A 89 25.22 5.72 8.28
CA ALA A 89 24.86 6.70 9.31
C ALA A 89 23.65 7.63 9.06
N ASP A 90 22.91 7.48 7.96
CA ASP A 90 21.74 8.32 7.63
C ASP A 90 20.45 7.50 7.54
N GLY A 91 20.08 6.86 8.65
CA GLY A 91 18.75 6.31 8.82
C GLY A 91 17.70 7.42 8.76
N ARG A 92 16.70 7.28 7.89
CA ARG A 92 15.52 8.16 7.87
C ARG A 92 14.63 7.82 9.07
N TYR A 93 14.22 8.83 9.82
CA TYR A 93 13.22 8.67 10.87
C TYR A 93 11.83 8.78 10.26
N PHE A 94 11.01 7.75 10.42
CA PHE A 94 9.64 7.69 9.93
C PHE A 94 8.68 7.60 11.11
N GLU A 95 7.50 8.20 10.97
CA GLU A 95 6.43 7.96 11.94
C GLU A 95 5.86 6.53 11.75
N PRO A 96 5.30 5.90 12.80
CA PRO A 96 4.82 4.52 12.74
C PRO A 96 3.83 4.26 11.60
N GLN A 97 2.91 5.20 11.33
CA GLN A 97 1.92 5.09 10.25
C GLN A 97 2.56 5.19 8.86
N VAL A 98 3.68 5.91 8.72
CA VAL A 98 4.44 5.97 7.47
C VAL A 98 5.11 4.63 7.20
N VAL A 99 5.72 4.02 8.23
CA VAL A 99 6.29 2.67 8.12
C VAL A 99 5.23 1.66 7.70
N ARG A 100 4.02 1.73 8.27
CA ARG A 100 2.90 0.84 7.88
C ARG A 100 2.44 1.05 6.45
N ALA A 101 2.30 2.29 6.01
CA ALA A 101 2.00 2.59 4.61
C ALA A 101 3.06 2.00 3.69
N LEU A 102 4.35 2.17 4.00
CA LEU A 102 5.44 1.59 3.21
C LEU A 102 5.38 0.05 3.15
N GLN A 103 5.11 -0.62 4.27
CA GLN A 103 4.96 -2.07 4.29
C GLN A 103 3.77 -2.54 3.46
N LEU A 104 2.63 -1.84 3.55
CA LEU A 104 1.47 -2.12 2.71
C LEU A 104 1.79 -1.94 1.23
N VAL A 105 2.48 -0.85 0.86
CA VAL A 105 2.94 -0.63 -0.52
C VAL A 105 3.85 -1.77 -1.00
N GLN A 106 4.86 -2.13 -0.21
CA GLN A 106 5.78 -3.23 -0.50
C GLN A 106 5.05 -4.57 -0.73
N TYR A 107 3.93 -4.79 -0.03
CA TYR A 107 3.16 -6.03 -0.06
C TYR A 107 1.95 -6.03 -0.99
N LEU A 108 1.68 -4.93 -1.71
CA LEU A 108 0.70 -4.97 -2.81
C LEU A 108 1.09 -6.05 -3.83
N GLU A 109 0.12 -6.84 -4.26
CA GLU A 109 0.28 -8.02 -5.13
C GLU A 109 1.15 -9.14 -4.53
N LYS A 110 1.43 -9.12 -3.22
CA LYS A 110 2.13 -10.19 -2.49
C LYS A 110 1.22 -10.86 -1.47
N ARG A 111 1.70 -11.99 -0.94
CA ARG A 111 0.95 -12.79 0.04
C ARG A 111 0.95 -12.13 1.41
N VAL A 112 -0.22 -12.15 2.03
CA VAL A 112 -0.46 -11.71 3.40
C VAL A 112 -1.28 -12.77 4.12
N GLU A 113 -1.03 -12.95 5.40
CA GLU A 113 -1.87 -13.75 6.28
C GLU A 113 -2.70 -12.80 7.14
N ILE A 114 -3.99 -13.06 7.27
CA ILE A 114 -4.89 -12.31 8.16
C ILE A 114 -5.60 -13.27 9.09
N GLU A 115 -6.00 -12.77 10.25
CA GLU A 115 -6.81 -13.52 11.20
C GLU A 115 -8.29 -13.14 11.04
N VAL A 116 -9.12 -14.10 10.69
CA VAL A 116 -10.58 -13.95 10.58
C VAL A 116 -11.23 -14.95 11.53
N ASN A 117 -11.95 -14.46 12.54
CA ASN A 117 -12.63 -15.29 13.54
C ASN A 117 -11.71 -16.31 14.24
N GLY A 118 -10.45 -15.93 14.51
CA GLY A 118 -9.46 -16.80 15.15
C GLY A 118 -8.77 -17.79 14.21
N VAL A 119 -9.06 -17.74 12.91
CA VAL A 119 -8.43 -18.57 11.88
C VAL A 119 -7.48 -17.73 11.04
N ALA A 120 -6.24 -18.19 10.89
CA ALA A 120 -5.26 -17.59 10.00
C ALA A 120 -5.55 -17.99 8.55
N LEU A 121 -5.69 -17.01 7.67
CA LEU A 121 -6.00 -17.19 6.25
C LEU A 121 -4.98 -16.44 5.40
N GLU A 122 -4.37 -17.13 4.44
CA GLU A 122 -3.45 -16.54 3.47
C GLU A 122 -4.18 -16.09 2.21
N GLY A 123 -3.90 -14.88 1.76
CA GLY A 123 -4.41 -14.32 0.52
C GLY A 123 -3.41 -13.35 -0.12
N VAL A 124 -3.80 -12.73 -1.23
CA VAL A 124 -2.99 -11.74 -1.93
C VAL A 124 -3.56 -10.35 -1.66
N LEU A 125 -2.73 -9.43 -1.18
CA LEU A 125 -3.15 -8.04 -0.96
C LEU A 125 -3.31 -7.33 -2.31
N LEU A 126 -4.53 -7.00 -2.69
CA LEU A 126 -4.83 -6.34 -3.96
C LEU A 126 -4.73 -4.82 -3.85
N TYR A 127 -5.29 -4.27 -2.78
CA TYR A 127 -5.28 -2.84 -2.48
C TYR A 127 -5.52 -2.62 -0.99
N TYR A 128 -5.31 -1.40 -0.53
CA TYR A 128 -5.69 -0.97 0.81
C TYR A 128 -6.33 0.42 0.75
N GLU A 129 -7.11 0.76 1.75
CA GLU A 129 -7.56 2.13 2.02
C GLU A 129 -7.12 2.50 3.44
N SER A 130 -6.83 3.78 3.67
CA SER A 130 -6.47 4.28 5.00
C SER A 130 -7.34 5.45 5.38
N ARG A 131 -7.83 5.44 6.63
CA ARG A 131 -8.60 6.53 7.22
C ARG A 131 -7.96 6.97 8.54
N ILE A 132 -7.86 8.28 8.73
CA ILE A 132 -7.47 8.87 10.02
C ILE A 132 -8.71 8.90 10.91
N ILE A 133 -8.66 8.20 12.04
CA ILE A 133 -9.72 8.22 13.07
C ILE A 133 -9.41 9.32 14.09
N THR A 134 -8.16 9.37 14.56
CA THR A 134 -7.59 10.44 15.39
C THR A 134 -6.14 10.68 14.97
N GLU A 135 -5.47 11.70 15.52
CA GLU A 135 -4.04 11.96 15.27
C GLU A 135 -3.14 10.75 15.58
N GLU A 136 -3.55 9.88 16.51
CA GLU A 136 -2.79 8.71 16.93
C GLU A 136 -3.36 7.38 16.42
N GLU A 137 -4.51 7.42 15.73
CA GLU A 137 -5.23 6.21 15.33
C GLU A 137 -5.65 6.26 13.86
N HIS A 138 -5.05 5.37 13.09
CA HIS A 138 -5.42 5.07 11.72
C HIS A 138 -6.20 3.76 11.66
N GLU A 139 -7.12 3.67 10.72
CA GLU A 139 -7.79 2.43 10.31
C GLU A 139 -7.39 2.11 8.87
N TYR A 140 -7.12 0.83 8.61
CA TYR A 140 -6.78 0.32 7.29
C TYR A 140 -7.80 -0.72 6.87
N MET A 141 -8.36 -0.57 5.68
CA MET A 141 -9.19 -1.59 5.05
C MET A 141 -8.38 -2.26 3.94
N LEU A 142 -8.22 -3.58 3.99
CA LEU A 142 -7.41 -4.35 3.06
C LEU A 142 -8.32 -5.16 2.14
N GLY A 143 -8.19 -4.99 0.83
CA GLY A 143 -8.83 -5.85 -0.16
C GLY A 143 -7.93 -7.05 -0.45
N ILE A 144 -8.32 -8.24 0.01
CA ILE A 144 -7.48 -9.44 -0.07
C ILE A 144 -8.18 -10.51 -0.90
N TYR A 145 -7.48 -11.02 -1.91
CA TYR A 145 -7.93 -12.10 -2.78
C TYR A 145 -7.60 -13.47 -2.18
N PHE A 146 -8.57 -14.39 -2.20
CA PHE A 146 -8.42 -15.76 -1.70
C PHE A 146 -8.65 -16.80 -2.79
N GLN A 147 -7.82 -17.84 -2.78
CA GLN A 147 -7.98 -19.02 -3.60
C GLN A 147 -7.67 -20.27 -2.75
N PRO A 148 -8.67 -21.11 -2.41
CA PRO A 148 -10.09 -21.05 -2.82
C PRO A 148 -10.86 -19.86 -2.23
N MET A 149 -11.97 -19.50 -2.88
CA MET A 149 -12.86 -18.42 -2.41
C MET A 149 -13.46 -18.75 -1.04
N ILE A 150 -13.71 -17.73 -0.22
CA ILE A 150 -14.37 -17.85 1.08
C ILE A 150 -15.82 -17.43 0.90
N ASP A 151 -16.77 -18.30 1.24
CA ASP A 151 -18.22 -18.05 1.09
C ASP A 151 -18.63 -17.61 -0.34
N GLY A 152 -17.90 -18.08 -1.36
CA GLY A 152 -18.14 -17.72 -2.76
C GLY A 152 -17.65 -16.31 -3.15
N LEU A 153 -16.99 -15.60 -2.23
CA LEU A 153 -16.42 -14.28 -2.48
C LEU A 153 -14.92 -14.40 -2.80
N PRO A 154 -14.46 -13.88 -3.96
CA PRO A 154 -13.05 -13.92 -4.32
C PRO A 154 -12.21 -12.92 -3.54
N VAL A 155 -12.82 -11.82 -3.09
CA VAL A 155 -12.15 -10.74 -2.35
C VAL A 155 -12.91 -10.48 -1.07
N ILE A 156 -12.21 -10.42 0.05
CA ILE A 156 -12.75 -9.96 1.33
C ILE A 156 -12.08 -8.66 1.76
N HIS A 157 -12.85 -7.84 2.47
CA HIS A 157 -12.36 -6.59 3.06
C HIS A 157 -12.07 -6.82 4.52
N HIS A 158 -10.78 -6.79 4.89
CA HIS A 158 -10.35 -6.93 6.26
C HIS A 158 -9.97 -5.55 6.83
N THR A 159 -10.66 -5.12 7.87
CA THR A 159 -10.38 -3.85 8.54
C THR A 159 -9.53 -4.06 9.78
N ILE A 160 -8.45 -3.27 9.90
CA ILE A 160 -7.52 -3.32 11.02
C ILE A 160 -7.20 -1.91 11.50
N SER A 161 -7.25 -1.69 12.81
CA SER A 161 -6.77 -0.43 13.39
C SER A 161 -5.27 -0.50 13.64
N SER A 162 -4.59 0.62 13.46
CA SER A 162 -3.19 0.81 13.86
C SER A 162 -2.93 0.29 15.27
N ARG A 163 -3.81 0.62 16.22
CA ARG A 163 -3.71 0.17 17.62
C ARG A 163 -3.75 -1.35 17.78
N SER A 164 -4.65 -2.06 17.08
CA SER A 164 -4.70 -3.53 17.14
C SER A 164 -3.47 -4.13 16.48
N TRP A 165 -3.05 -3.56 15.33
CA TRP A 165 -1.88 -4.02 14.59
C TRP A 165 -0.58 -3.87 15.38
N PHE A 166 -0.39 -2.76 16.11
CA PHE A 166 0.82 -2.53 16.92
C PHE A 166 0.90 -3.39 18.18
N LYS A 167 -0.25 -3.82 18.74
CA LYS A 167 -0.29 -4.65 19.94
C LYS A 167 -0.01 -6.14 19.68
N GLY A 168 0.09 -6.56 18.42
CA GLY A 168 0.47 -7.93 18.03
C GLY A 168 -0.53 -9.03 18.41
N SER A 169 -1.71 -8.66 18.91
CA SER A 169 -2.71 -9.61 19.43
C SER A 169 -3.59 -10.23 18.35
N SER A 170 -3.64 -9.62 17.17
CA SER A 170 -4.47 -10.04 16.03
C SER A 170 -4.18 -9.09 14.87
N GLY A 171 -3.90 -9.62 13.68
CA GLY A 171 -3.71 -8.76 12.53
C GLY A 171 -3.04 -9.41 11.33
N VAL A 172 -2.54 -8.55 10.46
CA VAL A 172 -1.97 -8.90 9.17
C VAL A 172 -0.49 -9.24 9.34
N ARG A 173 -0.10 -10.43 8.90
CA ARG A 173 1.31 -10.83 8.76
C ARG A 173 1.71 -10.78 7.30
N PHE A 174 2.85 -10.17 7.09
CA PHE A 174 3.50 -10.03 5.81
C PHE A 174 4.31 -11.30 5.54
N VAL A 175 3.82 -12.18 4.65
CA VAL A 175 4.47 -13.47 4.37
C VAL A 175 5.67 -13.21 3.47
N GLU A 176 6.89 -13.33 4.01
CA GLU A 176 8.10 -13.25 3.21
C GLU A 176 8.06 -14.31 2.11
N GLN A 177 8.11 -13.88 0.85
CA GLN A 177 8.37 -14.80 -0.24
C GLN A 177 9.81 -15.28 -0.08
N ALA A 178 9.98 -16.57 0.27
CA ALA A 178 11.26 -17.22 0.01
C ALA A 178 11.64 -16.92 -1.43
N ALA A 179 12.91 -16.58 -1.69
CA ALA A 179 13.42 -16.40 -3.05
C ALA A 179 13.26 -17.72 -3.80
N VAL A 180 12.12 -17.88 -4.47
CA VAL A 180 11.79 -19.03 -5.30
C VAL A 180 11.81 -18.53 -6.72
N ASP A 181 12.72 -19.13 -7.48
CA ASP A 181 12.97 -18.85 -8.88
C ASP A 181 11.69 -18.75 -9.71
N SER A 182 11.69 -17.73 -10.57
CA SER A 182 10.71 -17.42 -11.61
C SER A 182 10.10 -18.64 -12.30
N ALA A 183 8.89 -19.03 -11.93
CA ALA A 183 7.96 -19.80 -12.78
C ALA A 183 6.56 -19.87 -12.14
N GLY A 184 5.78 -18.81 -12.27
CA GLY A 184 4.38 -18.83 -11.84
C GLY A 184 3.66 -17.57 -12.31
N ALA A 185 3.20 -17.59 -13.56
CA ALA A 185 2.37 -16.52 -14.10
C ALA A 185 1.14 -16.32 -13.21
N LEU A 186 0.92 -15.08 -12.76
CA LEU A 186 -0.38 -14.64 -12.26
C LEU A 186 -1.42 -14.86 -13.38
N PRO A 187 -2.64 -15.31 -13.07
CA PRO A 187 -3.68 -15.39 -14.08
C PRO A 187 -3.96 -14.00 -14.64
N SER A 188 -3.77 -13.85 -15.96
CA SER A 188 -4.22 -12.71 -16.73
C SER A 188 -5.72 -12.52 -16.53
N SER A 189 -6.13 -11.29 -16.23
CA SER A 189 -7.49 -10.85 -15.94
C SER A 189 -8.48 -10.95 -17.11
N GLU A 190 -8.19 -11.73 -18.15
CA GLU A 190 -8.99 -11.83 -19.37
C GLU A 190 -10.10 -12.90 -19.32
N GLY A 191 -10.25 -13.65 -18.22
CA GLY A 191 -11.17 -14.80 -18.17
C GLY A 191 -12.48 -14.65 -17.38
N ILE A 192 -12.74 -13.55 -16.67
CA ILE A 192 -13.80 -13.54 -15.64
C ILE A 192 -15.20 -13.16 -16.17
N ILE A 193 -15.36 -12.74 -17.44
CA ILE A 193 -16.64 -12.18 -17.94
C ILE A 193 -17.31 -13.02 -19.06
N SER A 194 -16.98 -14.30 -19.28
CA SER A 194 -17.68 -15.09 -20.30
C SER A 194 -18.95 -15.81 -19.84
N ASP A 195 -19.13 -16.06 -18.53
CA ASP A 195 -20.13 -17.05 -18.08
C ASP A 195 -21.30 -16.42 -17.31
N LEU A 196 -21.78 -15.26 -17.78
CA LEU A 196 -23.08 -14.70 -17.39
C LEU A 196 -23.86 -14.27 -18.64
N ARG A 197 -24.43 -15.27 -19.34
CA ARG A 197 -25.61 -15.10 -20.20
C ARG A 197 -26.52 -16.32 -20.11
#